data_AF-A0A382SMW7-F1
#
_entry.id   AF-A0A382SMW7-F1
#
_cell.length_a   1.000
_cell.length_b   1.000
_cell.length_c   1.000
_cell.angle_alpha   90.00
_cell.angle_beta   90.00
_cell.angle_gamma   90.00
#
_symmetry.space_group_name_H-M   'P 1'
#
loop_
_entity.id
_entity.type
_entity.pdbx_description
1 polymer ?
#
loop_
_entity_poly.entity_id
_entity_poly.type
_entity_poly.pdbx_seq_one_letter_code
_entity_poly.pdbx_strand_id
1 'polypeptide(L)'
;MIESEQEMVARLEEARQLGRVAVDTELVWERTFYPALGVVQLGLSREGCYLLDAVALNGQLAPLGELLADASTVKILHDAGQDLTILQKASSSPGARVSAINIFDTRVAAGFVGLASTVSLRDLLLDLVGIELDKTETRTDWLQRPLAETQVSYAEDDVRYLVDAHDELLRRAQERDVTEWLQEEMESLNNPALFEDRDPREEFRRVKGYGKMRGLDLATLRELTVWR
;
A
#
# COMPACT_ATOMS: atom_id res chain seq x y z
N MET A 1 8.17 -8.29 -15.29
CA MET A 1 9.20 -7.72 -14.40
C MET A 1 9.76 -6.46 -15.04
N ILE A 2 10.02 -5.43 -14.24
CA ILE A 2 10.58 -4.13 -14.64
C ILE A 2 11.79 -3.88 -13.77
N GLU A 3 12.96 -3.82 -14.40
CA GLU A 3 14.26 -3.73 -13.72
C GLU A 3 14.97 -2.41 -14.05
N SER A 4 14.38 -1.57 -14.92
CA SER A 4 14.95 -0.32 -15.36
C SER A 4 14.02 0.86 -15.14
N GLU A 5 14.60 2.02 -14.83
CA GLU A 5 13.86 3.28 -14.64
C GLU A 5 13.07 3.68 -15.89
N GLN A 6 13.61 3.42 -17.08
CA GLN A 6 12.95 3.75 -18.35
C GLN A 6 11.66 2.95 -18.56
N GLU A 7 11.69 1.64 -18.29
CA GLU A 7 10.50 0.79 -18.39
C GLU A 7 9.48 1.13 -17.30
N MET A 8 9.94 1.45 -16.09
CA MET A 8 9.08 1.93 -15.01
C MET A 8 8.34 3.19 -15.45
N VAL A 9 9.05 4.24 -15.87
CA VAL A 9 8.44 5.50 -16.32
C VAL A 9 7.39 5.27 -17.40
N ALA A 10 7.67 4.39 -18.38
CA ALA A 10 6.71 4.08 -19.44
C ALA A 10 5.38 3.51 -18.91
N ARG A 11 5.43 2.65 -17.89
CA ARG A 11 4.21 2.11 -17.25
C ARG A 11 3.51 3.11 -16.34
N LEU A 12 4.27 3.95 -15.64
CA LEU A 12 3.68 4.99 -14.79
C LEU A 12 2.93 6.03 -15.64
N GLU A 13 3.44 6.38 -16.83
CA GLU A 13 2.74 7.24 -17.78
C GLU A 13 1.45 6.60 -18.32
N GLU A 14 1.47 5.29 -18.57
CA GLU A 14 0.27 4.53 -18.95
C GLU A 14 -0.80 4.57 -17.83
N ALA A 15 -0.38 4.39 -16.58
CA ALA A 15 -1.24 4.58 -15.40
C ALA A 15 -1.86 5.98 -15.34
N ARG A 16 -1.07 7.03 -15.59
CA ARG A 16 -1.58 8.42 -15.62
C ARG A 16 -2.61 8.65 -16.72
N GLN A 17 -2.37 8.09 -17.91
CA GLN A 17 -3.32 8.18 -19.02
C GLN A 17 -4.64 7.48 -18.72
N LEU A 18 -4.60 6.37 -17.99
CA LEU A 18 -5.78 5.65 -17.52
C LEU A 18 -6.46 6.33 -16.31
N GLY A 19 -5.78 7.25 -15.63
CA GLY A 19 -6.27 7.96 -14.46
C GLY A 19 -6.40 7.09 -13.21
N ARG A 20 -5.89 5.86 -13.24
CA ARG A 20 -5.92 4.92 -12.10
C ARG A 20 -4.86 3.84 -12.21
N VAL A 21 -4.46 3.31 -11.06
CA VAL A 21 -3.50 2.22 -10.94
C VAL A 21 -3.77 1.44 -9.66
N ALA A 22 -3.83 0.12 -9.73
CA ALA A 22 -3.77 -0.75 -8.56
C ALA A 22 -2.32 -0.89 -8.10
N VAL A 23 -2.09 -0.82 -6.80
CA VAL A 23 -0.75 -0.91 -6.21
C VAL A 23 -0.76 -1.87 -5.02
N ASP A 24 0.26 -2.69 -4.93
CA ASP A 24 0.58 -3.50 -3.75
C ASP A 24 2.10 -3.54 -3.54
N THR A 25 2.57 -4.04 -2.39
CA THR A 25 3.98 -4.25 -2.13
C THR A 25 4.29 -5.60 -1.49
N GLU A 26 5.48 -6.13 -1.82
CA GLU A 26 6.02 -7.31 -1.15
C GLU A 26 7.31 -6.99 -0.42
N LEU A 27 7.39 -7.45 0.83
CA LEU A 27 8.32 -6.97 1.83
C LEU A 27 9.02 -8.14 2.54
N VAL A 28 10.27 -7.94 2.90
CA VAL A 28 10.99 -8.85 3.80
C VAL A 28 11.33 -8.15 5.09
N TRP A 29 10.80 -8.68 6.20
CA TRP A 29 11.15 -8.27 7.55
C TRP A 29 12.45 -8.96 7.96
N GLU A 30 13.57 -8.31 7.69
CA GLU A 30 14.88 -8.74 8.18
C GLU A 30 15.14 -8.23 9.61
N ARG A 31 16.33 -8.49 10.17
CA ARG A 31 16.79 -7.90 11.44
C ARG A 31 17.09 -6.38 11.34
N THR A 32 16.39 -5.69 10.45
CA THR A 32 16.48 -4.27 10.16
C THR A 32 15.33 -3.52 10.84
N PHE A 33 15.50 -2.21 11.04
CA PHE A 33 14.46 -1.40 11.67
C PHE A 33 13.24 -1.20 10.75
N TYR A 34 13.48 -1.07 9.43
CA TYR A 34 12.44 -1.02 8.41
C TYR A 34 12.50 -2.29 7.55
N PRO A 35 11.34 -2.79 7.07
CA PRO A 35 11.33 -3.90 6.13
C PRO A 35 12.01 -3.50 4.82
N ALA A 36 12.65 -4.47 4.17
CA ALA A 36 13.20 -4.30 2.85
C ALA A 36 12.09 -4.46 1.82
N LEU A 37 11.96 -3.49 0.91
CA LEU A 37 11.02 -3.54 -0.21
C LEU A 37 11.58 -4.46 -1.29
N GLY A 38 10.89 -5.57 -1.57
CA GLY A 38 11.28 -6.52 -2.60
C GLY A 38 10.68 -6.19 -3.96
N VAL A 39 9.36 -6.00 -4.00
CA VAL A 39 8.60 -5.74 -5.24
C VAL A 39 7.53 -4.69 -4.97
N VAL A 40 7.25 -3.86 -5.98
CA VAL A 40 6.01 -3.06 -6.06
C VAL A 40 5.20 -3.56 -7.24
N GLN A 41 3.94 -3.87 -7.02
CA GLN A 41 3.03 -4.36 -8.04
C GLN A 41 2.19 -3.21 -8.60
N LEU A 42 2.00 -3.19 -9.92
CA LEU A 42 1.16 -2.24 -10.63
C LEU A 42 0.12 -3.00 -11.45
N GLY A 43 -1.16 -2.77 -11.20
CA GLY A 43 -2.27 -3.30 -12.00
C GLY A 43 -2.98 -2.18 -12.76
N LEU A 44 -2.88 -2.20 -14.10
CA LEU A 44 -3.60 -1.27 -14.98
C LEU A 44 -4.91 -1.88 -15.50
N SER A 45 -4.92 -3.20 -15.64
CA SER A 45 -6.04 -4.04 -16.09
C SER A 45 -5.72 -5.50 -15.78
N ARG A 46 -6.62 -6.44 -16.09
CA ARG A 46 -6.40 -7.88 -15.89
C ARG A 46 -5.19 -8.43 -16.65
N GLU A 47 -4.90 -7.86 -17.82
CA GLU A 47 -3.76 -8.22 -18.66
C GLU A 47 -2.56 -7.30 -18.45
N GLY A 48 -2.75 -6.15 -17.79
CA GLY A 48 -1.74 -5.12 -17.57
C GLY A 48 -1.18 -5.13 -16.14
N CYS A 49 -0.62 -6.26 -15.73
CA CYS A 49 0.07 -6.41 -14.44
C CYS A 49 1.59 -6.28 -14.62
N TYR A 50 2.22 -5.46 -13.79
CA TYR A 50 3.65 -5.21 -13.85
C TYR A 50 4.26 -5.26 -12.46
N LEU A 51 5.44 -5.87 -12.36
CA LEU A 51 6.21 -5.97 -11.12
C LEU A 51 7.44 -5.09 -11.25
N LEU A 52 7.56 -4.06 -10.42
CA LEU A 52 8.76 -3.25 -10.26
C LEU A 52 9.71 -3.99 -9.32
N ASP A 53 10.88 -4.37 -9.83
CA ASP A 53 11.92 -5.00 -9.02
C ASP A 53 12.64 -3.92 -8.20
N ALA A 54 12.21 -3.72 -6.95
CA ALA A 54 12.81 -2.70 -6.09
C ALA A 54 14.29 -2.97 -5.76
N VAL A 55 14.71 -4.25 -5.82
CA VAL A 55 16.11 -4.65 -5.63
C VAL A 55 16.96 -4.24 -6.84
N ALA A 56 16.49 -4.54 -8.05
CA ALA A 56 17.19 -4.18 -9.29
C ALA A 56 17.20 -2.66 -9.53
N LEU A 57 16.09 -1.97 -9.24
CA LEU A 57 15.97 -0.51 -9.35
C LEU A 57 16.84 0.23 -8.32
N ASN A 58 17.28 -0.43 -7.24
CA ASN A 58 18.29 0.05 -6.31
C ASN A 58 18.10 1.52 -5.86
N GLY A 59 16.87 1.87 -5.44
CA GLY A 59 16.51 3.20 -4.97
C GLY A 59 16.10 4.21 -6.06
N GLN A 60 16.08 3.83 -7.34
CA GLN A 60 15.56 4.63 -8.45
C GLN A 60 14.01 4.62 -8.50
N LEU A 61 13.36 4.91 -7.36
CA LEU A 61 11.90 4.89 -7.22
C LEU A 61 11.27 6.29 -7.16
N ALA A 62 12.05 7.35 -7.42
CA ALA A 62 11.53 8.71 -7.43
C ALA A 62 10.35 8.91 -8.42
N PRO A 63 10.38 8.35 -9.66
CA PRO A 63 9.23 8.43 -10.57
C PRO A 63 7.94 7.78 -10.01
N LEU A 64 8.06 6.69 -9.25
CA LEU A 64 6.92 6.08 -8.55
C LEU A 64 6.35 7.06 -7.52
N GLY A 65 7.22 7.78 -6.81
CA GLY A 65 6.81 8.85 -5.90
C GLY A 65 6.01 9.96 -6.57
N GLU A 66 6.40 10.36 -7.78
CA GLU A 66 5.65 11.33 -8.58
C GLU A 66 4.26 10.83 -8.97
N LEU A 67 4.08 9.51 -9.19
CA LEU A 67 2.76 8.91 -9.45
C LEU A 67 1.89 8.90 -8.18
N LEU A 68 2.50 8.56 -7.04
CA LEU A 68 1.80 8.58 -5.74
C LEU A 68 1.28 9.98 -5.39
N ALA A 69 2.06 11.02 -5.70
CA ALA A 69 1.71 12.43 -5.48
C ALA A 69 0.78 13.02 -6.56
N ASP A 70 0.46 12.29 -7.62
CA ASP A 70 -0.40 12.80 -8.70
C ASP A 70 -1.88 12.76 -8.31
N ALA A 71 -2.50 13.93 -8.21
CA ALA A 71 -3.92 14.06 -7.87
C ALA A 71 -4.85 13.51 -8.96
N SER A 72 -4.41 13.44 -10.21
CA SER A 72 -5.24 13.00 -11.34
C SER A 72 -5.34 11.48 -11.49
N THR A 73 -4.45 10.75 -10.82
CA THR A 73 -4.41 9.29 -10.86
C THR A 73 -4.88 8.70 -9.53
N VAL A 74 -5.92 7.86 -9.55
CA VAL A 74 -6.38 7.12 -8.36
C VAL A 74 -5.41 5.98 -8.06
N LYS A 75 -4.89 5.88 -6.84
CA LYS A 75 -4.11 4.73 -6.38
C LYS A 75 -5.02 3.79 -5.63
N ILE A 76 -5.29 2.62 -6.20
CA ILE A 76 -6.18 1.61 -5.65
C ILE A 76 -5.33 0.61 -4.87
N LEU A 77 -5.55 0.49 -3.58
CA LEU A 77 -4.84 -0.46 -2.71
C LEU A 77 -5.84 -1.27 -1.89
N HIS A 78 -5.40 -2.35 -1.29
CA HIS A 78 -6.17 -3.11 -0.31
C HIS A 78 -5.47 -3.05 1.05
N ASP A 79 -6.10 -2.45 2.06
CA ASP A 79 -5.48 -2.23 3.37
C ASP A 79 -4.17 -1.43 3.32
N ALA A 80 -4.23 -0.26 2.66
CA ALA A 80 -3.11 0.50 2.13
C ALA A 80 -2.07 1.00 3.15
N GLY A 81 -2.36 0.91 4.44
CA GLY A 81 -1.64 1.65 5.48
C GLY A 81 -0.15 1.34 5.55
N GLN A 82 0.21 0.06 5.46
CA GLN A 82 1.62 -0.36 5.50
C GLN A 82 2.34 -0.03 4.19
N ASP A 83 1.71 -0.32 3.06
CA ASP A 83 2.25 -0.08 1.72
C ASP A 83 2.58 1.39 1.51
N LEU A 84 1.65 2.29 1.87
CA LEU A 84 1.85 3.72 1.70
C LEU A 84 3.02 4.25 2.53
N THR A 85 3.20 3.80 3.77
CA THR A 85 4.37 4.18 4.59
C THR A 85 5.67 3.77 3.91
N ILE A 86 5.73 2.55 3.38
CA ILE A 86 6.97 2.02 2.79
C ILE A 86 7.24 2.65 1.43
N LEU A 87 6.21 2.79 0.59
CA LEU A 87 6.28 3.45 -0.71
C LEU A 87 6.73 4.91 -0.58
N GLN A 88 6.18 5.66 0.37
CA GLN A 88 6.62 7.04 0.64
C GLN A 88 8.10 7.07 1.04
N LYS A 89 8.52 6.17 1.92
CA LYS A 89 9.92 6.09 2.35
C LYS A 89 10.86 5.73 1.19
N ALA A 90 10.49 4.73 0.39
CA ALA A 90 11.31 4.17 -0.68
C ALA A 90 11.42 5.11 -1.89
N SER A 91 10.37 5.92 -2.15
CA SER A 91 10.35 6.87 -3.27
C SER A 91 10.78 8.29 -2.88
N SER A 92 10.89 8.61 -1.59
CA SER A 92 11.34 9.93 -1.13
C SER A 92 12.86 10.08 -1.23
N SER A 93 13.30 11.27 -1.67
CA SER A 93 14.70 11.68 -1.60
C SER A 93 14.96 12.60 -0.40
N PRO A 94 16.22 12.71 0.09
CA PRO A 94 16.56 13.68 1.13
C PRO A 94 16.12 15.10 0.74
N GLY A 95 15.17 15.67 1.50
CA GLY A 95 14.64 17.02 1.25
C GLY A 95 13.44 17.09 0.29
N ALA A 96 13.02 15.98 -0.31
CA ALA A 96 11.83 15.88 -1.16
C ALA A 96 11.00 14.66 -0.73
N ARG A 97 10.14 14.88 0.28
CA ARG A 97 9.17 13.88 0.74
C ARG A 97 8.00 13.79 -0.22
N VAL A 98 7.61 12.57 -0.52
CA VAL A 98 6.43 12.25 -1.31
C VAL A 98 5.25 12.05 -0.37
N SER A 99 4.13 12.71 -0.65
CA SER A 99 2.86 12.45 0.01
C SER A 99 1.92 11.81 -1.00
N ALA A 100 1.52 10.57 -0.72
CA ALA A 100 0.57 9.89 -1.57
C ALA A 100 -0.82 10.53 -1.37
N ILE A 101 -1.50 10.84 -2.48
CA ILE A 101 -2.83 11.47 -2.48
C ILE A 101 -3.74 10.77 -3.48
N ASN A 102 -5.05 11.01 -3.45
CA ASN A 102 -6.03 10.33 -4.29
C ASN A 102 -5.94 8.79 -4.12
N ILE A 103 -6.00 8.36 -2.86
CA ILE A 103 -5.95 6.95 -2.46
C ILE A 103 -7.37 6.39 -2.41
N PHE A 104 -7.55 5.19 -2.97
CA PHE A 104 -8.73 4.38 -2.80
C PHE A 104 -8.36 3.07 -2.09
N ASP A 105 -8.76 2.93 -0.82
CA ASP A 105 -8.56 1.69 -0.07
C ASP A 105 -9.82 0.81 -0.19
N THR A 106 -9.67 -0.30 -0.91
CA THR A 106 -10.76 -1.24 -1.17
C THR A 106 -11.27 -1.94 0.10
N ARG A 107 -10.42 -2.16 1.12
CA ARG A 107 -10.85 -2.74 2.41
C ARG A 107 -11.74 -1.77 3.17
N VAL A 108 -11.37 -0.49 3.18
CA VAL A 108 -12.18 0.57 3.81
C VAL A 108 -13.51 0.72 3.07
N ALA A 109 -13.47 0.81 1.74
CA ALA A 109 -14.67 0.91 0.90
C ALA A 109 -15.62 -0.30 1.07
N ALA A 110 -15.08 -1.50 1.28
CA ALA A 110 -15.86 -2.71 1.53
C ALA A 110 -16.85 -2.54 2.71
N GLY A 111 -16.43 -1.86 3.78
CA GLY A 111 -17.29 -1.60 4.94
C GLY A 111 -18.53 -0.76 4.61
N PHE A 112 -18.39 0.24 3.73
CA PHE A 112 -19.49 1.11 3.30
C PHE A 112 -20.52 0.36 2.45
N VAL A 113 -20.07 -0.63 1.68
CA VAL A 113 -20.96 -1.46 0.85
C VAL A 113 -21.49 -2.70 1.58
N GLY A 114 -21.33 -2.76 2.91
CA GLY A 114 -21.88 -3.80 3.76
C GLY A 114 -21.11 -5.12 3.79
N LEU A 115 -19.86 -5.12 3.31
CA LEU A 115 -18.92 -6.23 3.52
C LEU A 115 -18.20 -6.07 4.86
N ALA A 116 -17.48 -7.11 5.28
CA ALA A 116 -16.69 -7.05 6.51
C ALA A 116 -15.60 -5.97 6.40
N SER A 117 -15.47 -5.11 7.41
CA SER A 117 -14.43 -4.07 7.45
C SER A 117 -13.00 -4.61 7.54
N THR A 118 -12.86 -5.90 7.84
CA THR A 118 -11.59 -6.65 7.88
C THR A 118 -11.57 -7.76 6.82
N VAL A 119 -12.29 -7.58 5.72
CA VAL A 119 -12.29 -8.54 4.60
C VAL A 119 -10.88 -8.65 4.01
N SER A 120 -10.46 -9.88 3.69
CA SER A 120 -9.18 -10.11 3.00
C SER A 120 -9.33 -9.81 1.51
N LEU A 121 -8.20 -9.55 0.81
CA LEU A 121 -8.22 -9.34 -0.64
C LEU A 121 -8.89 -10.51 -1.38
N ARG A 122 -8.53 -11.76 -1.05
CA ARG A 122 -9.15 -12.95 -1.64
C ARG A 122 -10.66 -12.96 -1.46
N ASP A 123 -11.14 -12.75 -0.24
CA ASP A 123 -12.58 -12.83 0.05
C ASP A 123 -13.34 -11.64 -0.57
N LEU A 124 -12.68 -10.47 -0.67
CA LEU A 124 -13.19 -9.29 -1.37
C LEU A 124 -13.36 -9.60 -2.87
N LEU A 125 -12.33 -10.13 -3.52
CA LEU A 125 -12.38 -10.46 -4.95
C LEU A 125 -13.40 -11.57 -5.25
N LEU A 126 -13.50 -12.57 -4.38
CA LEU A 126 -14.52 -13.61 -4.54
C LEU A 126 -15.94 -13.03 -4.52
N ASP A 127 -16.22 -12.09 -3.61
CA ASP A 127 -17.55 -11.48 -3.49
C ASP A 127 -17.86 -10.46 -4.60
N LEU A 128 -16.87 -9.64 -4.97
CA LEU A 128 -17.07 -8.54 -5.91
C LEU A 128 -16.97 -8.97 -7.37
N VAL A 129 -15.96 -9.79 -7.69
CA VAL A 129 -15.61 -10.13 -9.07
C VAL A 129 -15.76 -11.63 -9.38
N GLY A 130 -16.12 -12.45 -8.39
CA GLY A 130 -16.32 -13.89 -8.55
C GLY A 130 -15.03 -14.68 -8.80
N ILE A 131 -13.87 -14.09 -8.46
CA ILE A 131 -12.55 -14.72 -8.64
C ILE A 131 -12.06 -15.25 -7.31
N GLU A 132 -11.75 -16.54 -7.28
CA GLU A 132 -11.07 -17.17 -6.15
C GLU A 132 -9.56 -17.12 -6.40
N LEU A 133 -8.84 -16.34 -5.58
CA LEU A 133 -7.37 -16.40 -5.58
C LEU A 133 -6.90 -17.66 -4.88
N ASP A 134 -5.87 -18.29 -5.44
CA ASP A 134 -5.22 -19.44 -4.83
C ASP A 134 -4.61 -19.06 -3.46
N LYS A 135 -4.50 -20.05 -2.57
CA LYS A 135 -3.82 -19.86 -1.28
C LYS A 135 -2.31 -19.88 -1.52
N THR A 136 -1.71 -18.71 -1.70
CA THR A 136 -0.28 -18.60 -2.05
C THR A 136 0.53 -17.71 -1.10
N GLU A 137 1.84 -17.68 -1.37
CA GLU A 137 2.91 -17.49 -0.41
C GLU A 137 3.10 -16.05 0.08
N THR A 138 2.48 -15.71 1.20
CA THR A 138 2.77 -14.48 1.95
C THR A 138 4.09 -14.53 2.75
N ARG A 139 4.79 -15.66 2.75
CA ARG A 139 5.99 -15.90 3.59
C ARG A 139 7.10 -16.55 2.78
N THR A 140 7.60 -15.79 1.81
CA THR A 140 8.71 -16.19 0.95
C THR A 140 9.78 -15.10 0.95
N ASP A 141 10.96 -15.40 0.41
CA ASP A 141 12.03 -14.42 0.28
C ASP A 141 11.78 -13.56 -0.97
N TRP A 142 11.31 -12.33 -0.77
CA TRP A 142 11.07 -11.36 -1.84
C TRP A 142 12.32 -10.56 -2.25
N LEU A 143 13.47 -10.80 -1.61
CA LEU A 143 14.77 -10.23 -2.00
C LEU A 143 15.56 -11.20 -2.90
N GLN A 144 15.20 -12.48 -2.92
CA GLN A 144 15.87 -13.47 -3.76
C GLN A 144 15.74 -13.13 -5.25
N ARG A 145 16.79 -13.38 -6.04
CA ARG A 145 16.76 -13.21 -7.50
C ARG A 145 17.38 -14.39 -8.23
N PRO A 146 16.77 -14.86 -9.35
CA PRO A 146 15.48 -14.42 -9.89
C PRO A 146 14.31 -14.84 -8.97
N LEU A 147 13.17 -14.14 -9.06
CA LEU A 147 11.94 -14.59 -8.39
C LEU A 147 11.44 -15.90 -9.01
N ALA A 148 10.82 -16.75 -8.20
CA ALA A 148 10.15 -17.95 -8.70
C ALA A 148 8.89 -17.57 -9.52
N GLU A 149 8.52 -18.39 -10.50
CA GLU A 149 7.30 -18.17 -11.30
C GLU A 149 6.04 -18.09 -10.44
N THR A 150 5.98 -18.84 -9.35
CA THR A 150 4.88 -18.79 -8.37
C THR A 150 4.82 -17.46 -7.63
N GLN A 151 5.96 -16.85 -7.31
CA GLN A 151 6.02 -15.52 -6.70
C GLN A 151 5.52 -14.45 -7.67
N VAL A 152 5.95 -14.56 -8.94
CA VAL A 152 5.52 -13.62 -9.99
C VAL A 152 4.01 -13.70 -10.20
N SER A 153 3.46 -14.91 -10.38
CA SER A 153 2.01 -15.10 -10.57
C SER A 153 1.21 -14.58 -9.38
N TYR A 154 1.65 -14.89 -8.16
CA TYR A 154 1.00 -14.43 -6.94
C TYR A 154 0.98 -12.90 -6.84
N ALA A 155 2.14 -12.26 -7.01
CA ALA A 155 2.24 -10.80 -6.93
C ALA A 155 1.40 -10.11 -8.02
N GLU A 156 1.33 -10.67 -9.23
CA GLU A 156 0.43 -10.14 -10.26
C GLU A 156 -1.05 -10.23 -9.85
N ASP A 157 -1.46 -11.35 -9.25
CA ASP A 157 -2.85 -11.61 -8.87
C ASP A 157 -3.36 -10.66 -7.78
N ASP A 158 -2.48 -10.17 -6.90
CA ASP A 158 -2.84 -9.19 -5.86
C ASP A 158 -3.33 -7.86 -6.43
N VAL A 159 -2.88 -7.48 -7.65
CA VAL A 159 -3.29 -6.24 -8.32
C VAL A 159 -4.18 -6.46 -9.55
N ARG A 160 -4.19 -7.67 -10.11
CA ARG A 160 -4.85 -8.01 -11.38
C ARG A 160 -6.31 -7.61 -11.44
N TYR A 161 -7.02 -7.77 -10.33
CA TYR A 161 -8.48 -7.59 -10.26
C TYR A 161 -8.90 -6.37 -9.42
N LEU A 162 -7.95 -5.61 -8.87
CA LEU A 162 -8.27 -4.47 -8.00
C LEU A 162 -8.98 -3.34 -8.72
N VAL A 163 -8.68 -3.13 -10.01
CA VAL A 163 -9.39 -2.15 -10.85
C VAL A 163 -10.87 -2.50 -11.01
N ASP A 164 -11.18 -3.79 -11.22
CA ASP A 164 -12.57 -4.26 -11.31
C ASP A 164 -13.28 -4.18 -9.95
N ALA A 165 -12.57 -4.55 -8.88
CA ALA A 165 -13.09 -4.45 -7.52
C ALA A 165 -13.41 -3.00 -7.14
N HIS A 166 -12.56 -2.05 -7.52
CA HIS A 166 -12.81 -0.61 -7.37
C HIS A 166 -14.10 -0.19 -8.07
N ASP A 167 -14.27 -0.57 -9.35
CA ASP A 167 -15.45 -0.19 -10.12
C ASP A 167 -16.74 -0.78 -9.52
N GLU A 168 -16.70 -2.03 -9.04
CA GLU A 168 -17.83 -2.66 -8.36
C GLU A 168 -18.13 -2.03 -6.98
N LEU A 169 -17.11 -1.66 -6.21
CA LEU A 169 -17.27 -0.96 -4.93
C LEU A 169 -17.96 0.39 -5.12
N LEU A 170 -17.54 1.17 -6.11
CA LEU A 170 -18.18 2.44 -6.43
C LEU A 170 -19.64 2.24 -6.87
N ARG A 171 -19.90 1.23 -7.71
CA ARG A 171 -21.27 0.88 -8.14
C ARG A 171 -22.15 0.54 -6.95
N ARG A 172 -21.70 -0.33 -6.05
CA ARG A 172 -22.46 -0.72 -4.83
C ARG A 172 -22.62 0.44 -3.85
N ALA A 173 -21.64 1.34 -3.75
CA ALA A 173 -21.74 2.53 -2.91
C ALA A 173 -22.83 3.48 -3.42
N GLN A 174 -22.93 3.65 -4.75
CA GLN A 174 -24.01 4.43 -5.38
C GLN A 174 -25.38 3.78 -5.15
N GLU A 175 -25.51 2.45 -5.31
CA GLU A 175 -26.77 1.73 -5.06
C GLU A 175 -27.26 1.86 -3.61
N ARG A 176 -26.33 2.03 -2.67
CA ARG A 176 -26.61 2.17 -1.24
C ARG A 176 -26.73 3.61 -0.77
N ASP A 177 -26.52 4.58 -1.66
CA ASP A 177 -26.54 6.01 -1.34
C ASP A 177 -25.54 6.40 -0.24
N VAL A 178 -24.32 5.84 -0.30
CA VAL A 178 -23.22 6.08 0.65
C VAL A 178 -21.98 6.69 0.00
N THR A 179 -22.09 7.13 -1.26
CA THR A 179 -20.95 7.66 -2.03
C THR A 179 -20.28 8.86 -1.36
N GLU A 180 -21.05 9.78 -0.79
CA GLU A 180 -20.49 10.96 -0.12
C GLU A 180 -19.65 10.57 1.10
N TRP A 181 -20.15 9.68 1.96
CA TRP A 181 -19.40 9.21 3.13
C TRP A 181 -18.16 8.41 2.75
N LEU A 182 -18.26 7.59 1.71
CA LEU A 182 -17.10 6.88 1.17
C LEU A 182 -16.03 7.87 0.70
N GLN A 183 -16.43 8.91 -0.04
CA GLN A 183 -15.51 9.92 -0.53
C GLN A 183 -14.83 10.68 0.61
N GLU A 184 -15.57 11.09 1.64
CA GLU A 184 -15.01 11.72 2.85
C GLU A 184 -13.95 10.83 3.51
N GLU A 185 -14.22 9.53 3.61
CA GLU A 185 -13.26 8.58 4.18
C GLU A 185 -12.01 8.42 3.29
N MET A 186 -12.17 8.35 1.96
CA MET A 186 -11.02 8.30 1.03
C MET A 186 -10.20 9.59 1.07
N GLU A 187 -10.86 10.75 1.22
CA GLU A 187 -10.18 12.04 1.39
C GLU A 187 -9.35 12.09 2.68
N SER A 188 -9.82 11.43 3.75
CA SER A 188 -9.06 11.32 4.99
C SER A 188 -7.72 10.59 4.80
N LEU A 189 -7.65 9.64 3.87
CA LEU A 189 -6.43 8.91 3.51
C LEU A 189 -5.44 9.78 2.72
N ASN A 190 -5.82 10.98 2.27
CA ASN A 190 -4.87 11.92 1.67
C ASN A 190 -4.01 12.65 2.70
N ASN A 191 -4.25 12.44 4.00
CA ASN A 191 -3.47 13.05 5.07
C ASN A 191 -2.11 12.35 5.23
N PRO A 192 -0.98 13.00 4.90
CA PRO A 192 0.33 12.37 4.97
C PRO A 192 0.70 11.90 6.38
N ALA A 193 0.21 12.60 7.42
CA ALA A 193 0.48 12.28 8.81
C ALA A 193 -0.03 10.88 9.23
N LEU A 194 -0.92 10.26 8.45
CA LEU A 194 -1.38 8.89 8.69
C LEU A 194 -0.29 7.84 8.41
N PHE A 195 0.67 8.16 7.53
CA PHE A 195 1.68 7.21 7.05
C PHE A 195 3.11 7.64 7.39
N GLU A 196 3.29 8.79 8.04
CA GLU A 196 4.59 9.24 8.53
C GLU A 196 5.05 8.43 9.75
N ASP A 197 6.38 8.26 9.85
CA ASP A 197 7.02 7.79 11.08
C ASP A 197 6.61 8.70 12.24
N ARG A 198 6.09 8.09 13.31
CA ARG A 198 5.76 8.83 14.53
C ARG A 198 7.03 9.41 15.15
N ASP A 199 6.86 10.52 15.87
CA ASP A 199 7.94 11.02 16.73
C ASP A 199 8.38 9.88 17.67
N PRO A 200 9.67 9.47 17.65
CA PRO A 200 10.19 8.45 18.56
C PRO A 200 9.87 8.75 20.03
N ARG A 201 9.71 10.03 20.40
CA ARG A 201 9.32 10.44 21.75
C ARG A 201 7.87 10.17 22.10
N GLU A 202 7.03 9.79 21.14
CA GLU A 202 5.63 9.43 21.35
C GLU A 202 5.39 7.91 21.31
N GLU A 203 6.41 7.12 20.94
CA GLU A 203 6.33 5.65 20.84
C GLU A 203 5.99 4.97 22.17
N PHE A 204 6.33 5.56 23.31
CA PHE A 204 5.97 5.05 24.64
C PHE A 204 4.46 4.85 24.81
N ARG A 205 3.61 5.59 24.08
CA ARG A 205 2.14 5.44 24.14
C ARG A 205 1.65 4.10 23.58
N ARG A 206 2.48 3.39 22.80
CA ARG A 206 2.15 2.04 22.29
C ARG A 206 2.47 0.94 23.29
N VAL A 207 3.26 1.24 24.32
CA VAL A 207 3.64 0.25 25.32
C VAL A 207 2.43 -0.03 26.21
N LYS A 208 1.93 -1.26 26.16
CA LYS A 208 0.79 -1.70 26.96
C LYS A 208 1.03 -1.36 28.43
N GLY A 209 0.13 -0.57 29.02
CA GLY A 209 0.22 -0.15 30.42
C GLY A 209 0.88 1.21 30.67
N TYR A 210 1.38 1.92 29.65
CA TYR A 210 1.98 3.25 29.81
C TYR A 210 1.09 4.23 30.59
N GLY A 211 -0.24 4.17 30.38
CA GLY A 211 -1.20 5.06 31.03
C GLY A 211 -1.29 4.89 32.56
N LYS A 212 -0.73 3.81 33.12
CA LYS A 212 -0.61 3.60 34.57
C LYS A 212 0.68 4.20 35.14
N MET A 213 1.66 4.52 34.30
CA MET A 213 2.95 5.08 34.71
C MET A 213 2.84 6.59 34.92
N ARG A 214 3.64 7.13 35.84
CA ARG A 214 3.65 8.55 36.20
C ARG A 214 5.09 8.99 36.50
N GLY A 215 5.33 10.30 36.39
CA GLY A 215 6.60 10.90 36.83
C GLY A 215 7.82 10.26 36.18
N LEU A 216 8.74 9.77 37.02
CA LEU A 216 10.01 9.21 36.57
C LEU A 216 9.83 7.95 35.70
N ASP A 217 8.92 7.05 36.05
CA ASP A 217 8.70 5.80 35.30
C ASP A 217 8.27 6.07 33.85
N LEU A 218 7.41 7.08 33.67
CA LEU A 218 6.96 7.49 32.35
C LEU A 218 8.09 8.17 31.55
N ALA A 219 8.91 8.97 32.22
CA ALA A 219 10.09 9.60 31.60
C ALA A 219 11.11 8.52 31.17
N THR A 220 11.39 7.54 32.02
CA THR A 220 12.27 6.41 31.69
C THR A 220 11.72 5.60 30.53
N LEU A 221 10.42 5.29 30.53
CA LEU A 221 9.80 4.57 29.42
C LEU A 221 9.97 5.35 28.10
N ARG A 222 9.75 6.66 28.12
CA ARG A 222 9.93 7.51 26.94
C ARG A 222 11.35 7.46 26.40
N GLU A 223 12.36 7.60 27.25
CA GLU A 223 13.75 7.54 26.80
C GLU A 223 14.14 6.13 26.30
N LEU A 224 13.60 5.06 26.93
CA LEU A 224 13.81 3.69 26.47
C LEU A 224 13.19 3.44 25.09
N THR A 225 12.01 3.99 24.80
CA THR A 225 11.38 3.83 23.48
C THR A 225 12.06 4.65 22.39
N VAL A 226 12.72 5.75 22.74
CA VAL A 226 13.54 6.52 21.79
C VAL A 226 14.86 5.79 21.47
N TRP A 227 15.44 5.11 22.48
CA TRP A 227 16.70 4.40 22.32
C TRP A 227 16.59 3.11 21.50
N ARG A 228 15.47 2.40 21.61
CA ARG A 228 15.27 1.06 21.03
C ARG A 228 14.92 1.12 19.55
#